data_AF-E1EY33-F1
#
_entry.id   AF-E1EY33-F1
#
_cell.length_a   1.000
_cell.length_b   1.000
_cell.length_c   1.000
_cell.angle_alpha   90.00
_cell.angle_beta   90.00
_cell.angle_gamma   90.00
#
_symmetry.space_group_name_H-M   'P 1'
#
loop_
_entity.id
_entity.type
_entity.pdbx_description
1 polymer ?
#
loop_
_entity_poly.entity_id
_entity_poly.type
_entity_poly.pdbx_seq_one_letter_code
_entity_poly.pdbx_strand_id
1 'polypeptide(L)'
;MSQRGRAKLNQYSKGVSHSSRLSRTVNDFSQASALNDTLHIQQAHSIDNYTCSKNTSEASQYIVERYGMSWADSEGKMRRLLATLVTRSQSSHEGLLELDSKLKMLANKVNSYASSSTNQLDTSKRACLLLEQVIEMKANFYERLDSALNQLRELSIAHSSTLQALDAEKQRVEVLTKEADQLRVDYSTCRDANAAQAASLTDTQMQLLETSSFLENAKKNITVLSDENAQLRDSLQLTSHELMRIKAVHCNQNESFEALLERSSAREQTLLRELDELQLAYAKEKDLHATRTERIHHLSSEISSLQKQVSKQRRRARIYKLKTGQLRRTAKELKVMVRKNTAMGTHDNELLTQKDAQIVAIVKKLEEYKARAKKVSSYECKLASQRGEIEKLSTYVAALEQDLDRYKAKRLKLSAPTKVITASKDGKSVQLSVSDDGPRSEGLFASTRNYCAVL
;
A
#
# COMPACT_ATOMS: atom_id res chain seq x y z
N MET A 1 36.25 -20.85 36.03
CA MET A 1 37.66 -20.56 35.68
C MET A 1 37.68 -20.32 34.17
N SER A 2 38.18 -19.24 33.55
CA SER A 2 38.60 -17.89 34.00
C SER A 2 38.74 -16.99 32.75
N GLN A 3 38.83 -15.65 32.75
CA GLN A 3 38.93 -14.68 33.85
C GLN A 3 38.30 -13.30 33.49
N ARG A 4 37.99 -12.49 34.51
CA ARG A 4 37.77 -11.03 34.49
C ARG A 4 38.76 -10.23 33.62
N GLY A 5 38.26 -9.16 32.97
CA GLY A 5 39.06 -8.06 32.42
C GLY A 5 38.31 -6.73 32.40
N ARG A 6 38.27 -6.00 33.53
CA ARG A 6 37.85 -4.59 33.56
C ARG A 6 39.08 -3.69 33.37
N ALA A 7 39.03 -2.77 32.42
CA ALA A 7 39.85 -1.56 32.43
C ALA A 7 38.98 -0.36 32.02
N LYS A 8 39.31 0.82 32.55
CA LYS A 8 38.49 2.05 32.52
C LYS A 8 39.23 3.15 31.76
N LEU A 9 38.47 3.92 30.97
CA LEU A 9 38.58 5.38 30.79
C LEU A 9 39.79 5.98 30.03
N ASN A 10 39.48 6.71 28.94
CA ASN A 10 40.16 7.92 28.43
C ASN A 10 41.59 7.79 27.82
N GLN A 11 42.05 8.60 26.85
CA GLN A 11 41.49 9.83 26.24
C GLN A 11 42.10 10.14 24.85
N TYR A 12 41.39 10.96 24.06
CA TYR A 12 41.83 11.73 22.87
C TYR A 12 42.43 11.04 21.63
N SER A 13 41.70 11.15 20.51
CA SER A 13 42.26 11.58 19.22
C SER A 13 41.17 12.37 18.45
N LYS A 14 41.49 13.60 18.04
CA LYS A 14 40.55 14.48 17.32
C LYS A 14 40.46 14.07 15.84
N GLY A 15 39.25 13.93 15.32
CA GLY A 15 38.99 13.67 13.90
C GLY A 15 37.56 14.04 13.53
N VAL A 16 37.30 15.34 13.32
CA VAL A 16 35.98 15.85 12.92
C VAL A 16 35.93 16.01 11.41
N SER A 17 35.11 15.19 10.74
CA SER A 17 34.64 15.45 9.37
C SER A 17 33.33 14.70 9.06
N HIS A 18 32.23 15.44 9.20
CA HIS A 18 30.96 15.34 8.45
C HIS A 18 30.38 13.97 8.05
N SER A 19 29.32 13.52 8.75
CA SER A 19 28.06 13.06 8.10
C SER A 19 26.88 13.03 9.09
N SER A 20 26.30 14.21 9.35
CA SER A 20 25.12 14.37 10.21
C SER A 20 23.80 14.07 9.47
N ARG A 21 23.50 12.80 9.22
CA ARG A 21 22.17 12.37 8.71
C ARG A 21 21.90 10.88 8.97
N LEU A 22 21.32 10.56 10.14
CA LEU A 22 20.39 9.42 10.42
C LEU A 22 20.30 9.14 11.94
N SER A 23 19.65 10.04 12.68
CA SER A 23 19.30 9.83 14.10
C SER A 23 18.13 10.73 14.50
N ARG A 24 16.98 10.56 13.82
CA ARG A 24 15.77 11.36 14.08
C ARG A 24 14.44 10.60 14.08
N THR A 25 14.46 9.27 14.05
CA THR A 25 13.26 8.41 13.92
C THR A 25 12.89 7.63 15.18
N VAL A 26 13.49 7.96 16.34
CA VAL A 26 13.19 7.32 17.64
C VAL A 26 12.41 8.25 18.58
N ASN A 27 12.29 9.54 18.26
CA ASN A 27 11.53 10.49 19.09
C ASN A 27 10.03 10.57 18.76
N ASP A 28 9.60 10.05 17.61
CA ASP A 28 8.22 10.22 17.13
C ASP A 28 7.22 9.30 17.86
N PHE A 29 7.66 8.15 18.39
CA PHE A 29 6.83 7.30 19.26
C PHE A 29 6.66 7.87 20.68
N SER A 30 7.62 8.66 21.17
CA SER A 30 7.52 9.31 22.48
C SER A 30 6.48 10.45 22.50
N GLN A 31 6.22 11.07 21.35
CA GLN A 31 5.16 12.08 21.23
C GLN A 31 3.75 11.47 21.25
N ALA A 32 3.57 10.23 20.76
CA ALA A 32 2.31 9.52 20.91
C ALA A 32 1.99 9.19 22.38
N SER A 33 3.00 8.86 23.20
CA SER A 33 2.82 8.72 24.65
C SER A 33 2.44 10.05 25.30
N ALA A 34 3.12 11.14 24.97
CA ALA A 34 2.81 12.46 25.51
C ALA A 34 1.40 12.97 25.12
N LEU A 35 0.90 12.57 23.94
CA LEU A 35 -0.48 12.81 23.51
C LEU A 35 -1.49 11.94 24.27
N ASN A 36 -1.14 10.69 24.58
CA ASN A 36 -1.98 9.83 25.41
C ASN A 36 -2.03 10.31 26.88
N ASP A 37 -0.90 10.80 27.41
CA ASP A 37 -0.82 11.38 28.75
C ASP A 37 -1.61 12.71 28.84
N THR A 38 -1.59 13.54 27.80
CA THR A 38 -2.45 14.75 27.74
C THR A 38 -3.93 14.41 27.54
N LEU A 39 -4.27 13.32 26.84
CA LEU A 39 -5.63 12.79 26.77
C LEU A 39 -6.13 12.30 28.14
N HIS A 40 -5.30 11.59 28.91
CA HIS A 40 -5.67 11.18 30.27
C HIS A 40 -5.78 12.38 31.22
N ILE A 41 -4.95 13.41 31.08
CA ILE A 41 -5.09 14.67 31.85
C ILE A 41 -6.39 15.38 31.48
N GLN A 42 -6.76 15.45 30.20
CA GLN A 42 -8.03 16.06 29.77
C GLN A 42 -9.26 15.24 30.18
N GLN A 43 -9.19 13.91 30.18
CA GLN A 43 -10.27 13.06 30.70
C GLN A 43 -10.41 13.16 32.23
N ALA A 44 -9.30 13.17 32.98
CA ALA A 44 -9.32 13.37 34.43
C ALA A 44 -9.94 14.73 34.83
N HIS A 45 -9.64 15.80 34.08
CA HIS A 45 -10.26 17.12 34.28
C HIS A 45 -11.73 17.24 33.83
N SER A 46 -12.34 16.17 33.33
CA SER A 46 -13.75 16.18 32.85
C SER A 46 -14.70 15.25 33.62
N ILE A 47 -14.21 14.51 34.61
CA ILE A 47 -15.03 13.56 35.40
C ILE A 47 -15.15 13.98 36.88
N ASP A 48 -14.12 14.58 37.48
CA ASP A 48 -14.11 14.95 38.90
C ASP A 48 -14.44 16.43 39.16
N ASN A 49 -15.74 16.80 39.15
CA ASN A 49 -16.39 17.81 40.02
C ASN A 49 -17.73 18.33 39.45
N TYR A 50 -18.83 17.56 39.53
CA TYR A 50 -20.19 18.15 39.50
C TYR A 50 -21.20 17.36 40.37
N THR A 51 -20.84 17.06 41.62
CA THR A 51 -21.86 17.01 42.67
C THR A 51 -22.36 18.43 42.90
N CYS A 52 -23.50 18.78 42.29
CA CYS A 52 -24.16 20.07 42.45
C CYS A 52 -24.56 20.30 43.92
N SER A 53 -23.65 20.90 44.69
CA SER A 53 -24.01 21.47 45.99
C SER A 53 -24.85 22.73 45.74
N LYS A 54 -26.01 22.83 46.39
CA LYS A 54 -26.90 23.99 46.33
C LYS A 54 -26.28 25.19 47.07
N ASN A 55 -25.25 25.79 46.49
CA ASN A 55 -24.71 27.06 46.94
C ASN A 55 -25.22 28.18 46.03
N THR A 56 -25.50 29.32 46.63
CA THR A 56 -26.06 30.52 46.01
C THR A 56 -25.23 30.96 44.80
N SER A 57 -25.92 31.44 43.75
CA SER A 57 -25.35 31.66 42.42
C SER A 57 -24.02 32.42 42.40
N GLU A 58 -22.99 31.78 41.82
CA GLU A 58 -21.67 32.37 41.52
C GLU A 58 -21.78 33.68 40.70
N ALA A 59 -22.88 33.84 39.95
CA ALA A 59 -23.28 35.08 39.28
C ALA A 59 -23.26 36.29 40.22
N SER A 60 -23.70 36.12 41.46
CA SER A 60 -23.72 37.16 42.49
C SER A 60 -22.32 37.46 43.03
N GLN A 61 -21.48 36.43 43.21
CA GLN A 61 -20.09 36.60 43.66
C GLN A 61 -19.25 37.33 42.61
N TYR A 62 -19.31 36.94 41.33
CA TYR A 62 -18.51 37.58 40.27
C TYR A 62 -18.82 39.08 40.11
N ILE A 63 -20.10 39.46 40.21
CA ILE A 63 -20.53 40.86 40.12
C ILE A 63 -20.05 41.65 41.36
N VAL A 64 -20.13 41.07 42.55
CA VAL A 64 -19.63 41.69 43.80
C VAL A 64 -18.10 41.83 43.78
N GLU A 65 -17.36 40.84 43.30
CA GLU A 65 -15.89 40.85 43.23
C GLU A 65 -15.35 41.86 42.20
N ARG A 66 -16.00 42.02 41.04
CA ARG A 66 -15.55 42.99 40.01
C ARG A 66 -15.99 44.43 40.25
N TYR A 67 -17.19 44.66 40.81
CA TYR A 67 -17.79 45.99 40.92
C TYR A 67 -17.94 46.50 42.36
N GLY A 68 -17.50 45.71 43.35
CA GLY A 68 -17.21 46.15 44.73
C GLY A 68 -18.43 46.46 45.61
N MET A 69 -19.65 46.41 45.08
CA MET A 69 -20.91 46.68 45.76
C MET A 69 -22.04 45.89 45.08
N SER A 70 -22.89 45.19 45.84
CA SER A 70 -24.14 44.67 45.26
C SER A 70 -25.16 45.81 45.10
N TRP A 71 -26.14 45.64 44.19
CA TRP A 71 -27.26 46.59 44.07
C TRP A 71 -28.00 46.78 45.39
N ALA A 72 -28.16 45.71 46.19
CA ALA A 72 -28.78 45.78 47.50
C ALA A 72 -27.98 46.65 48.49
N ASP A 73 -26.64 46.65 48.39
CA ASP A 73 -25.76 47.46 49.24
C ASP A 73 -25.75 48.93 48.83
N SER A 74 -25.78 49.24 47.52
CA SER A 74 -25.86 50.62 47.02
C SER A 74 -27.24 51.23 47.31
N GLU A 75 -28.32 50.51 46.99
CA GLU A 75 -29.69 50.88 47.35
C GLU A 75 -29.84 51.03 48.87
N GLY A 76 -29.30 50.10 49.66
CA GLY A 76 -29.31 50.15 51.12
C GLY A 76 -28.49 51.30 51.72
N LYS A 77 -27.42 51.76 51.07
CA LYS A 77 -26.71 53.00 51.45
C LYS A 77 -27.54 54.24 51.09
N MET A 78 -28.11 54.28 49.89
CA MET A 78 -28.91 55.42 49.41
C MET A 78 -30.16 55.63 50.26
N ARG A 79 -30.93 54.56 50.53
CA ARG A 79 -32.12 54.60 51.42
C ARG A 79 -31.79 55.11 52.84
N ARG A 80 -30.62 54.75 53.39
CA ARG A 80 -30.15 55.26 54.69
C ARG A 80 -29.80 56.75 54.67
N LEU A 81 -29.18 57.23 53.59
CA LEU A 81 -28.95 58.67 53.40
C LEU A 81 -30.29 59.42 53.34
N LEU A 82 -31.24 58.94 52.55
CA LEU A 82 -32.58 59.54 52.45
C LEU A 82 -33.30 59.60 53.81
N ALA A 83 -33.30 58.51 54.58
CA ALA A 83 -33.87 58.49 55.92
C ALA A 83 -33.20 59.51 56.87
N THR A 84 -31.88 59.69 56.77
CA THR A 84 -31.11 60.65 57.59
C THR A 84 -31.41 62.11 57.22
N LEU A 85 -31.74 62.40 55.96
CA LEU A 85 -32.16 63.72 55.51
C LEU A 85 -33.56 64.08 56.04
N VAL A 86 -34.47 63.09 56.10
CA VAL A 86 -35.83 63.26 56.63
C VAL A 86 -35.83 63.50 58.15
N THR A 87 -35.03 62.77 58.93
CA THR A 87 -34.97 63.00 60.38
C THR A 87 -34.36 64.36 60.75
N ARG A 88 -33.41 64.86 59.95
CA ARG A 88 -32.85 66.22 60.12
C ARG A 88 -33.87 67.33 59.86
N SER A 89 -34.75 67.20 58.87
CA SER A 89 -35.79 68.21 58.63
C SER A 89 -36.84 68.22 59.74
N GLN A 90 -37.19 67.05 60.29
CA GLN A 90 -38.09 66.93 61.45
C GLN A 90 -37.55 67.67 62.69
N SER A 91 -36.27 67.50 63.04
CA SER A 91 -35.70 68.20 64.21
C SER A 91 -35.67 69.73 64.08
N SER A 92 -35.53 70.24 62.84
CA SER A 92 -35.58 71.69 62.58
C SER A 92 -37.01 72.24 62.76
N HIS A 93 -38.01 71.45 62.38
CA HIS A 93 -39.43 71.80 62.55
C HIS A 93 -39.84 71.87 64.03
N GLU A 94 -39.41 70.90 64.86
CA GLU A 94 -39.69 70.90 66.30
C GLU A 94 -39.13 72.15 67.02
N GLY A 95 -37.91 72.57 66.67
CA GLY A 95 -37.29 73.78 67.23
C GLY A 95 -38.03 75.09 66.85
N LEU A 96 -38.70 75.14 65.70
CA LEU A 96 -39.56 76.26 65.31
C LEU A 96 -40.90 76.27 66.09
N LEU A 97 -41.52 75.10 66.28
CA LEU A 97 -42.75 74.96 67.06
C LEU A 97 -42.55 75.37 68.53
N GLU A 98 -41.42 75.01 69.13
CA GLU A 98 -41.09 75.44 70.50
C GLU A 98 -40.96 76.97 70.60
N LEU A 99 -40.36 77.61 69.59
CA LEU A 99 -40.16 79.07 69.58
C LEU A 99 -41.47 79.85 69.34
N ASP A 100 -42.35 79.34 68.47
CA ASP A 100 -43.72 79.86 68.28
C ASP A 100 -44.54 79.79 69.59
N SER A 101 -44.42 78.69 70.34
CA SER A 101 -45.08 78.56 71.66
C SER A 101 -44.60 79.62 72.67
N LYS A 102 -43.30 79.91 72.68
CA LYS A 102 -42.67 80.94 73.54
C LYS A 102 -43.11 82.35 73.11
N LEU A 103 -43.18 82.61 71.81
CA LEU A 103 -43.72 83.86 71.24
C LEU A 103 -45.18 84.09 71.64
N LYS A 104 -46.04 83.08 71.52
CA LYS A 104 -47.46 83.15 71.94
C LYS A 104 -47.60 83.43 73.42
N MET A 105 -46.80 82.77 74.28
CA MET A 105 -46.80 83.06 75.72
C MET A 105 -46.38 84.50 76.05
N LEU A 106 -45.35 85.03 75.39
CA LEU A 106 -44.88 86.40 75.66
C LEU A 106 -45.84 87.47 75.09
N ALA A 107 -46.45 87.24 73.92
CA ALA A 107 -47.51 88.09 73.40
C ALA A 107 -48.73 88.16 74.34
N ASN A 108 -49.15 87.03 74.92
CA ASN A 108 -50.23 86.98 75.91
C ASN A 108 -49.87 87.77 77.19
N LYS A 109 -48.61 87.71 77.64
CA LYS A 109 -48.14 88.53 78.77
C LYS A 109 -48.18 90.03 78.46
N VAL A 110 -47.70 90.46 77.29
CA VAL A 110 -47.79 91.86 76.85
C VAL A 110 -49.25 92.34 76.86
N ASN A 111 -50.18 91.56 76.31
CA ASN A 111 -51.61 91.89 76.31
C ASN A 111 -52.20 91.97 77.74
N SER A 112 -51.76 91.13 78.68
CA SER A 112 -52.19 91.20 80.08
C SER A 112 -51.71 92.46 80.82
N TYR A 113 -50.53 92.98 80.48
CA TYR A 113 -50.04 94.25 81.03
C TYR A 113 -50.74 95.46 80.39
N ALA A 114 -50.97 95.43 79.07
CA ALA A 114 -51.69 96.48 78.34
C ALA A 114 -53.17 96.63 78.77
N SER A 115 -53.76 95.58 79.35
CA SER A 115 -55.13 95.59 79.89
C SER A 115 -55.22 95.88 81.40
N SER A 116 -54.09 96.07 82.10
CA SER A 116 -54.07 96.41 83.52
C SER A 116 -54.20 97.93 83.74
N SER A 117 -55.25 98.38 84.43
CA SER A 117 -55.68 99.79 84.45
C SER A 117 -55.03 100.64 85.55
N THR A 118 -53.77 100.40 85.92
CA THR A 118 -53.05 101.21 86.91
C THR A 118 -52.09 102.19 86.24
N ASN A 119 -52.30 103.50 86.47
CA ASN A 119 -51.41 104.57 86.05
C ASN A 119 -50.09 104.58 86.86
N GLN A 120 -49.25 103.58 86.62
CA GLN A 120 -47.87 103.53 87.10
C GLN A 120 -46.92 103.58 85.91
N LEU A 121 -46.01 104.55 85.89
CA LEU A 121 -45.06 104.76 84.79
C LEU A 121 -44.18 103.51 84.52
N ASP A 122 -44.02 102.66 85.55
CA ASP A 122 -43.21 101.45 85.52
C ASP A 122 -43.91 100.24 84.86
N THR A 123 -45.25 100.16 84.84
CA THR A 123 -45.95 99.09 84.10
C THR A 123 -45.83 99.30 82.59
N SER A 124 -45.94 100.57 82.14
CA SER A 124 -45.69 100.97 80.75
C SER A 124 -44.26 100.66 80.30
N LYS A 125 -43.24 101.07 81.07
CA LYS A 125 -41.83 100.71 80.80
C LYS A 125 -41.62 99.20 80.68
N ARG A 126 -42.24 98.42 81.58
CA ARG A 126 -42.13 96.95 81.57
C ARG A 126 -42.86 96.32 80.38
N ALA A 127 -43.96 96.90 79.93
CA ALA A 127 -44.64 96.49 78.70
C ALA A 127 -43.79 96.80 77.45
N CYS A 128 -43.11 97.95 77.39
CA CYS A 128 -42.17 98.28 76.31
C CYS A 128 -40.99 97.30 76.25
N LEU A 129 -40.36 96.98 77.38
CA LEU A 129 -39.27 95.98 77.44
C LEU A 129 -39.73 94.58 76.97
N LEU A 130 -40.96 94.19 77.30
CA LEU A 130 -41.54 92.93 76.81
C LEU A 130 -41.89 93.01 75.31
N LEU A 131 -42.27 94.18 74.81
CA LEU A 131 -42.51 94.40 73.37
C LEU A 131 -41.20 94.30 72.57
N GLU A 132 -40.12 94.92 73.06
CA GLU A 132 -38.77 94.80 72.51
C GLU A 132 -38.33 93.33 72.47
N GLN A 133 -38.51 92.58 73.57
CA GLN A 133 -38.23 91.15 73.63
C GLN A 133 -39.09 90.33 72.64
N VAL A 134 -40.37 90.69 72.44
CA VAL A 134 -41.23 90.05 71.42
C VAL A 134 -40.77 90.38 70.00
N ILE A 135 -40.30 91.59 69.73
CA ILE A 135 -39.76 92.00 68.42
C ILE A 135 -38.46 91.23 68.13
N GLU A 136 -37.55 91.17 69.11
CA GLU A 136 -36.29 90.41 69.02
C GLU A 136 -36.54 88.91 68.79
N MET A 137 -37.45 88.29 69.55
CA MET A 137 -37.82 86.89 69.32
C MET A 137 -38.54 86.66 67.99
N LYS A 138 -39.31 87.63 67.47
CA LYS A 138 -39.91 87.53 66.13
C LYS A 138 -38.85 87.61 65.03
N ALA A 139 -37.86 88.49 65.15
CA ALA A 139 -36.74 88.54 64.22
C ALA A 139 -35.99 87.19 64.20
N ASN A 140 -35.64 86.68 65.40
CA ASN A 140 -34.99 85.37 65.58
C ASN A 140 -35.84 84.21 65.03
N PHE A 141 -37.17 84.27 65.15
CA PHE A 141 -38.09 83.30 64.53
C PHE A 141 -38.06 83.35 63.01
N TYR A 142 -38.12 84.55 62.40
CA TYR A 142 -38.08 84.68 60.95
C TYR A 142 -36.73 84.29 60.35
N GLU A 143 -35.61 84.62 61.01
CA GLU A 143 -34.28 84.15 60.61
C GLU A 143 -34.15 82.62 60.67
N ARG A 144 -34.66 81.98 61.73
CA ARG A 144 -34.70 80.51 61.83
C ARG A 144 -35.62 79.88 60.80
N LEU A 145 -36.77 80.51 60.51
CA LEU A 145 -37.71 80.03 59.50
C LEU A 145 -37.10 80.09 58.10
N ASP A 146 -36.46 81.20 57.74
CA ASP A 146 -35.77 81.34 56.45
C ASP A 146 -34.57 80.39 56.34
N SER A 147 -33.80 80.22 57.42
CA SER A 147 -32.73 79.20 57.49
C SER A 147 -33.27 77.78 57.29
N ALA A 148 -34.39 77.41 57.93
CA ALA A 148 -35.02 76.10 57.78
C ALA A 148 -35.62 75.89 56.37
N LEU A 149 -36.19 76.92 55.75
CA LEU A 149 -36.69 76.87 54.37
C LEU A 149 -35.54 76.70 53.37
N ASN A 150 -34.42 77.39 53.56
CA ASN A 150 -33.22 77.22 52.73
C ASN A 150 -32.62 75.82 52.89
N GLN A 151 -32.50 75.32 54.13
CA GLN A 151 -32.09 73.92 54.38
C GLN A 151 -33.03 72.92 53.71
N LEU A 152 -34.36 73.10 53.80
CA LEU A 152 -35.33 72.23 53.15
C LEU A 152 -35.17 72.23 51.62
N ARG A 153 -34.87 73.39 51.02
CA ARG A 153 -34.60 73.53 49.58
C ARG A 153 -33.32 72.79 49.17
N GLU A 154 -32.24 72.93 49.92
CA GLU A 154 -30.99 72.19 49.70
C GLU A 154 -31.19 70.67 49.83
N LEU A 155 -31.91 70.23 50.87
CA LEU A 155 -32.27 68.83 51.09
C LEU A 155 -33.14 68.27 49.94
N SER A 156 -34.08 69.07 49.41
CA SER A 156 -34.90 68.67 48.26
C SER A 156 -34.08 68.52 46.98
N ILE A 157 -33.10 69.40 46.75
CA ILE A 157 -32.18 69.30 45.61
C ILE A 157 -31.31 68.04 45.75
N ALA A 158 -30.72 67.82 46.93
CA ALA A 158 -29.93 66.61 47.22
C ALA A 158 -30.77 65.32 47.11
N HIS A 159 -32.05 65.34 47.47
CA HIS A 159 -32.97 64.23 47.28
C HIS A 159 -33.20 63.91 45.79
N SER A 160 -33.44 64.94 44.97
CA SER A 160 -33.64 64.76 43.53
C SER A 160 -32.39 64.22 42.81
N SER A 161 -31.19 64.72 43.15
CA SER A 161 -29.95 64.26 42.53
C SER A 161 -29.56 62.85 42.97
N THR A 162 -29.84 62.47 44.23
CA THR A 162 -29.62 61.09 44.70
C THR A 162 -30.56 60.08 44.04
N LEU A 163 -31.84 60.43 43.80
CA LEU A 163 -32.75 59.58 43.02
C LEU A 163 -32.28 59.41 41.57
N GLN A 164 -31.90 60.50 40.89
CA GLN A 164 -31.38 60.44 39.52
C GLN A 164 -30.11 59.58 39.39
N ALA A 165 -29.19 59.68 40.35
CA ALA A 165 -27.99 58.83 40.40
C ALA A 165 -28.33 57.34 40.62
N LEU A 166 -29.36 57.05 41.41
CA LEU A 166 -29.82 55.68 41.67
C LEU A 166 -30.45 55.05 40.41
N ASP A 167 -31.30 55.79 39.69
CA ASP A 167 -31.91 55.32 38.43
C ASP A 167 -30.86 55.11 37.33
N ALA A 168 -29.84 55.97 37.23
CA ALA A 168 -28.75 55.82 36.28
C ALA A 168 -27.92 54.55 36.56
N GLU A 169 -27.58 54.29 37.82
CA GLU A 169 -26.83 53.08 38.19
C GLU A 169 -27.65 51.80 38.01
N LYS A 170 -28.98 51.87 38.24
CA LYS A 170 -29.90 50.76 37.95
C LYS A 170 -29.84 50.36 36.48
N GLN A 171 -29.97 51.34 35.57
CA GLN A 171 -29.89 51.10 34.13
C GLN A 171 -28.53 50.52 33.72
N ARG A 172 -27.44 51.00 34.34
CA ARG A 172 -26.08 50.47 34.11
C ARG A 172 -25.96 48.99 34.49
N VAL A 173 -26.52 48.60 35.63
CA VAL A 173 -26.53 47.20 36.10
C VAL A 173 -27.41 46.31 35.21
N GLU A 174 -28.57 46.79 34.75
CA GLU A 174 -29.43 46.04 33.82
C GLU A 174 -28.75 45.78 32.47
N VAL A 175 -27.95 46.72 31.95
CA VAL A 175 -27.15 46.53 30.73
C VAL A 175 -26.05 45.48 30.95
N LEU A 176 -25.25 45.62 32.01
CA LEU A 176 -24.18 44.66 32.34
C LEU A 176 -24.71 43.24 32.58
N THR A 177 -25.91 43.10 33.12
CA THR A 177 -26.55 41.79 33.33
C THR A 177 -26.87 41.12 31.98
N LYS A 178 -27.42 41.86 31.02
CA LYS A 178 -27.70 41.36 29.66
C LYS A 178 -26.43 40.98 28.90
N GLU A 179 -25.37 41.78 29.03
CA GLU A 179 -24.06 41.47 28.44
C GLU A 179 -23.47 40.19 29.04
N ALA A 180 -23.56 39.99 30.35
CA ALA A 180 -23.07 38.78 31.01
C ALA A 180 -23.85 37.52 30.59
N ASP A 181 -25.16 37.61 30.41
CA ASP A 181 -25.97 36.48 29.92
C ASP A 181 -25.72 36.18 28.43
N GLN A 182 -25.48 37.20 27.59
CA GLN A 182 -25.05 36.98 26.19
C GLN A 182 -23.68 36.28 26.13
N LEU A 183 -22.70 36.74 26.92
CA LEU A 183 -21.37 36.14 26.98
C LEU A 183 -21.40 34.66 27.44
N ARG A 184 -22.39 34.27 28.26
CA ARG A 184 -22.61 32.86 28.62
C ARG A 184 -23.08 32.01 27.45
N VAL A 185 -24.00 32.52 26.63
CA VAL A 185 -24.50 31.84 25.42
C VAL A 185 -23.39 31.72 24.37
N ASP A 186 -22.61 32.79 24.18
CA ASP A 186 -21.46 32.80 23.26
C ASP A 186 -20.37 31.81 23.73
N TYR A 187 -20.12 31.73 25.05
CA TYR A 187 -19.21 30.74 25.61
C TYR A 187 -19.72 29.30 25.45
N SER A 188 -21.00 29.03 25.69
CA SER A 188 -21.55 27.67 25.53
C SER A 188 -21.52 27.21 24.08
N THR A 189 -21.89 28.06 23.13
CA THR A 189 -21.84 27.73 21.70
C THR A 189 -20.40 27.51 21.21
N CYS A 190 -19.44 28.31 21.70
CA CYS A 190 -18.01 28.10 21.43
C CYS A 190 -17.49 26.78 22.03
N ARG A 191 -17.89 26.43 23.27
CA ARG A 191 -17.55 25.16 23.91
C ARG A 191 -18.07 23.96 23.11
N ASP A 192 -19.33 24.00 22.69
CA ASP A 192 -19.96 22.90 21.95
C ASP A 192 -19.34 22.75 20.55
N ALA A 193 -19.02 23.85 19.89
CA ALA A 193 -18.30 23.85 18.61
C ALA A 193 -16.89 23.25 18.74
N ASN A 194 -16.17 23.56 19.83
CA ASN A 194 -14.85 22.98 20.12
C ASN A 194 -14.94 21.48 20.46
N ALA A 195 -15.97 21.05 21.21
CA ALA A 195 -16.21 19.64 21.49
C ALA A 195 -16.51 18.84 20.21
N ALA A 196 -17.32 19.39 19.30
CA ALA A 196 -17.60 18.79 18.00
C ALA A 196 -16.35 18.72 17.09
N GLN A 197 -15.49 19.74 17.11
CA GLN A 197 -14.20 19.72 16.40
C GLN A 197 -13.24 18.68 16.99
N ALA A 198 -13.15 18.57 18.33
CA ALA A 198 -12.32 17.58 18.98
C ALA A 198 -12.76 16.14 18.61
N ALA A 199 -14.06 15.84 18.65
CA ALA A 199 -14.59 14.55 18.23
C ALA A 199 -14.26 14.22 16.76
N SER A 200 -14.48 15.18 15.86
CA SER A 200 -14.13 15.02 14.43
C SER A 200 -12.63 14.78 14.23
N LEU A 201 -11.77 15.40 15.05
CA LEU A 201 -10.33 15.22 15.00
C LEU A 201 -9.93 13.82 15.51
N THR A 202 -10.56 13.32 16.57
CA THR A 202 -10.39 11.93 17.05
C THR A 202 -10.78 10.89 15.99
N ASP A 203 -11.91 11.08 15.28
CA ASP A 203 -12.33 10.19 14.20
C ASP A 203 -11.32 10.15 13.05
N THR A 204 -10.76 11.30 12.66
CA THR A 204 -9.70 11.34 11.63
C THR A 204 -8.39 10.69 12.10
N GLN A 205 -8.04 10.81 13.39
CA GLN A 205 -6.89 10.12 13.97
C GLN A 205 -7.08 8.59 13.98
N MET A 206 -8.27 8.09 14.32
CA MET A 206 -8.62 6.67 14.23
C MET A 206 -8.45 6.15 12.79
N GLN A 207 -9.00 6.85 11.79
CA GLN A 207 -8.86 6.48 10.38
C GLN A 207 -7.39 6.50 9.90
N LEU A 208 -6.57 7.42 10.41
CA LEU A 208 -5.13 7.46 10.12
C LEU A 208 -4.38 6.28 10.76
N LEU A 209 -4.74 5.86 11.97
CA LEU A 209 -4.17 4.67 12.61
C LEU A 209 -4.56 3.39 11.87
N GLU A 210 -5.83 3.24 11.50
CA GLU A 210 -6.33 2.10 10.69
C GLU A 210 -5.60 2.02 9.35
N THR A 211 -5.51 3.13 8.60
CA THR A 211 -4.78 3.18 7.32
C THR A 211 -3.28 2.93 7.50
N SER A 212 -2.65 3.35 8.60
CA SER A 212 -1.25 3.00 8.90
C SER A 212 -1.05 1.48 9.07
N SER A 213 -1.99 0.81 9.73
CA SER A 213 -1.94 -0.65 9.93
C SER A 213 -2.11 -1.41 8.61
N PHE A 214 -2.99 -0.91 7.73
CA PHE A 214 -3.18 -1.42 6.38
C PHE A 214 -1.90 -1.24 5.53
N LEU A 215 -1.25 -0.07 5.61
CA LEU A 215 -0.02 0.22 4.88
C LEU A 215 1.17 -0.64 5.33
N GLU A 216 1.35 -0.89 6.63
CA GLU A 216 2.40 -1.81 7.11
C GLU A 216 2.12 -3.26 6.70
N ASN A 217 0.86 -3.71 6.68
CA ASN A 217 0.52 -5.03 6.15
C ASN A 217 0.71 -5.12 4.61
N ALA A 218 0.34 -4.08 3.87
CA ALA A 218 0.60 -3.99 2.43
C ALA A 218 2.10 -4.02 2.12
N LYS A 219 2.92 -3.31 2.90
CA LYS A 219 4.38 -3.32 2.81
C LYS A 219 4.98 -4.71 3.06
N LYS A 220 4.56 -5.42 4.11
CA LYS A 220 4.96 -6.82 4.37
C LYS A 220 4.59 -7.76 3.23
N ASN A 221 3.38 -7.61 2.69
CA ASN A 221 2.93 -8.39 1.53
C ASN A 221 3.76 -8.07 0.28
N ILE A 222 4.08 -6.79 0.03
CA ILE A 222 4.93 -6.38 -1.09
C ILE A 222 6.36 -6.95 -0.96
N THR A 223 6.93 -7.03 0.25
CA THR A 223 8.25 -7.66 0.44
C THR A 223 8.20 -9.17 0.15
N VAL A 224 7.23 -9.90 0.70
CA VAL A 224 7.08 -11.35 0.44
C VAL A 224 6.87 -11.63 -1.06
N LEU A 225 5.98 -10.88 -1.72
CA LEU A 225 5.78 -11.00 -3.18
C LEU A 225 7.01 -10.60 -4.00
N SER A 226 7.92 -9.78 -3.46
CA SER A 226 9.18 -9.42 -4.11
C SER A 226 10.19 -10.56 -4.03
N ASP A 227 10.31 -11.20 -2.86
CA ASP A 227 11.20 -12.33 -2.63
C ASP A 227 10.75 -13.56 -3.44
N GLU A 228 9.44 -13.84 -3.47
CA GLU A 228 8.85 -14.86 -4.35
C GLU A 228 9.09 -14.55 -5.84
N ASN A 229 9.01 -13.28 -6.26
CA ASN A 229 9.31 -12.89 -7.65
C ASN A 229 10.79 -13.10 -8.01
N ALA A 230 11.70 -12.90 -7.07
CA ALA A 230 13.13 -13.17 -7.27
C ALA A 230 13.38 -14.68 -7.45
N GLN A 231 12.86 -15.51 -6.54
CA GLN A 231 12.98 -16.98 -6.63
C GLN A 231 12.39 -17.55 -7.93
N LEU A 232 11.26 -17.01 -8.40
CA LEU A 232 10.66 -17.40 -9.68
C LEU A 232 11.51 -17.00 -10.89
N ARG A 233 12.20 -15.84 -10.85
CA ARG A 233 13.13 -15.43 -11.93
C ARG A 233 14.36 -16.33 -11.98
N ASP A 234 14.93 -16.65 -10.83
CA ASP A 234 16.09 -17.54 -10.74
C ASP A 234 15.73 -18.94 -11.26
N SER A 235 14.54 -19.44 -10.89
CA SER A 235 13.98 -20.71 -11.38
C SER A 235 13.74 -20.68 -12.90
N LEU A 236 13.20 -19.58 -13.43
CA LEU A 236 12.99 -19.39 -14.87
C LEU A 236 14.31 -19.34 -15.62
N GLN A 237 15.33 -18.65 -15.09
CA GLN A 237 16.66 -18.55 -15.70
C GLN A 237 17.34 -19.92 -15.77
N LEU A 238 17.32 -20.69 -14.67
CA LEU A 238 17.89 -22.03 -14.61
C LEU A 238 17.20 -22.98 -15.60
N THR A 239 15.87 -23.02 -15.60
CA THR A 239 15.11 -23.93 -16.46
C THR A 239 15.14 -23.54 -17.94
N SER A 240 15.17 -22.24 -18.25
CA SER A 240 15.40 -21.76 -19.62
C SER A 240 16.80 -22.13 -20.13
N HIS A 241 17.83 -22.01 -19.29
CA HIS A 241 19.19 -22.43 -19.63
C HIS A 241 19.29 -23.95 -19.86
N GLU A 242 18.66 -24.76 -19.00
CA GLU A 242 18.60 -26.22 -19.15
C GLU A 242 17.82 -26.64 -20.40
N LEU A 243 16.69 -25.98 -20.69
CA LEU A 243 15.91 -26.17 -21.91
C LEU A 243 16.73 -25.86 -23.17
N MET A 244 17.48 -24.75 -23.19
CA MET A 244 18.38 -24.42 -24.30
C MET A 244 19.49 -25.47 -24.46
N ARG A 245 20.11 -25.92 -23.37
CA ARG A 245 21.14 -26.97 -23.39
C ARG A 245 20.60 -28.27 -23.98
N ILE A 246 19.42 -28.73 -23.53
CA ILE A 246 18.82 -29.98 -24.01
C ILE A 246 18.36 -29.84 -25.47
N LYS A 247 17.78 -28.70 -25.88
CA LYS A 247 17.45 -28.43 -27.29
C LYS A 247 18.69 -28.49 -28.18
N ALA A 248 19.81 -27.86 -27.80
CA ALA A 248 21.05 -27.90 -28.57
C ALA A 248 21.61 -29.32 -28.71
N VAL A 249 21.60 -30.09 -27.61
CA VAL A 249 22.03 -31.51 -27.64
C VAL A 249 21.11 -32.36 -28.53
N HIS A 250 19.79 -32.18 -28.44
CA HIS A 250 18.81 -32.88 -29.25
C HIS A 250 18.97 -32.57 -30.75
N CYS A 251 19.10 -31.29 -31.14
CA CYS A 251 19.31 -30.93 -32.55
C CYS A 251 20.60 -31.56 -33.10
N ASN A 252 21.73 -31.42 -32.41
CA ASN A 252 23.00 -32.01 -32.84
C ASN A 252 22.93 -33.54 -32.95
N GLN A 253 22.20 -34.21 -32.03
CA GLN A 253 22.02 -35.66 -32.09
C GLN A 253 21.06 -36.08 -33.21
N ASN A 254 20.02 -35.30 -33.49
CA ASN A 254 19.08 -35.57 -34.59
C ASN A 254 19.75 -35.39 -35.96
N GLU A 255 20.47 -34.27 -36.19
CA GLU A 255 21.24 -34.03 -37.43
C GLU A 255 22.30 -35.12 -37.66
N SER A 256 23.03 -35.50 -36.60
CA SER A 256 24.03 -36.59 -36.68
C SER A 256 23.39 -37.95 -36.98
N PHE A 257 22.17 -38.19 -36.50
CA PHE A 257 21.41 -39.42 -36.72
C PHE A 257 20.84 -39.47 -38.15
N GLU A 258 20.23 -38.38 -38.63
CA GLU A 258 19.71 -38.25 -40.00
C GLU A 258 20.83 -38.45 -41.03
N ALA A 259 21.97 -37.76 -40.87
CA ALA A 259 23.14 -37.92 -41.76
C ALA A 259 23.72 -39.35 -41.74
N LEU A 260 23.60 -40.08 -40.62
CA LEU A 260 24.03 -41.47 -40.52
C LEU A 260 23.01 -42.42 -41.18
N LEU A 261 21.72 -42.14 -41.04
CA LEU A 261 20.62 -42.87 -41.67
C LEU A 261 20.71 -42.76 -43.21
N GLU A 262 20.87 -41.54 -43.73
CA GLU A 262 21.05 -41.27 -45.18
C GLU A 262 22.25 -42.04 -45.75
N ARG A 263 23.41 -41.94 -45.11
CA ARG A 263 24.63 -42.65 -45.54
C ARG A 263 24.45 -44.17 -45.50
N SER A 264 23.75 -44.69 -44.48
CA SER A 264 23.47 -46.12 -44.37
C SER A 264 22.50 -46.59 -45.47
N SER A 265 21.41 -45.85 -45.69
CA SER A 265 20.41 -46.13 -46.72
C SER A 265 21.01 -46.10 -48.13
N ALA A 266 21.81 -45.07 -48.46
CA ALA A 266 22.49 -44.97 -49.73
C ALA A 266 23.47 -46.15 -49.98
N ARG A 267 24.19 -46.59 -48.93
CA ARG A 267 25.09 -47.75 -49.04
C ARG A 267 24.33 -49.08 -49.14
N GLU A 268 23.21 -49.25 -48.44
CA GLU A 268 22.33 -50.43 -48.57
C GLU A 268 21.75 -50.52 -49.99
N GLN A 269 21.21 -49.43 -50.54
CA GLN A 269 20.71 -49.38 -51.92
C GLN A 269 21.79 -49.64 -52.98
N THR A 270 23.04 -49.30 -52.69
CA THR A 270 24.18 -49.61 -53.58
C THR A 270 24.54 -51.09 -53.50
N LEU A 271 24.59 -51.67 -52.29
CA LEU A 271 24.85 -53.10 -52.09
C LEU A 271 23.73 -54.00 -52.65
N LEU A 272 22.47 -53.55 -52.62
CA LEU A 272 21.35 -54.25 -53.25
C LEU A 272 21.50 -54.27 -54.78
N ARG A 273 21.86 -53.14 -55.40
CA ARG A 273 22.16 -53.07 -56.85
C ARG A 273 23.37 -53.93 -57.23
N GLU A 274 24.46 -53.85 -56.47
CA GLU A 274 25.64 -54.73 -56.63
C GLU A 274 25.23 -56.22 -56.56
N LEU A 275 24.31 -56.59 -55.65
CA LEU A 275 23.80 -57.96 -55.51
C LEU A 275 22.94 -58.39 -56.70
N ASP A 276 21.98 -57.56 -57.14
CA ASP A 276 21.09 -57.87 -58.27
C ASP A 276 21.88 -58.06 -59.57
N GLU A 277 22.86 -57.18 -59.83
CA GLU A 277 23.76 -57.28 -60.98
C GLU A 277 24.59 -58.58 -60.94
N LEU A 278 25.15 -58.94 -59.77
CA LEU A 278 25.91 -60.17 -59.60
C LEU A 278 25.04 -61.43 -59.72
N GLN A 279 23.81 -61.43 -59.21
CA GLN A 279 22.87 -62.55 -59.36
C GLN A 279 22.46 -62.75 -60.82
N LEU A 280 22.19 -61.67 -61.56
CA LEU A 280 21.92 -61.72 -63.00
C LEU A 280 23.12 -62.22 -63.79
N ALA A 281 24.34 -61.81 -63.42
CA ALA A 281 25.57 -62.27 -64.07
C ALA A 281 25.90 -63.74 -63.73
N TYR A 282 25.58 -64.19 -62.52
CA TYR A 282 25.73 -65.59 -62.07
C TYR A 282 24.74 -66.51 -62.82
N ALA A 283 23.47 -66.12 -62.94
CA ALA A 283 22.47 -66.89 -63.68
C ALA A 283 22.89 -67.14 -65.14
N LYS A 284 23.36 -66.08 -65.83
CA LYS A 284 23.88 -66.19 -67.20
C LYS A 284 25.06 -67.16 -67.33
N GLU A 285 26.00 -67.15 -66.39
CA GLU A 285 27.14 -68.07 -66.41
C GLU A 285 26.76 -69.50 -66.05
N LYS A 286 25.77 -69.69 -65.17
CA LYS A 286 25.20 -71.00 -64.85
C LYS A 286 24.55 -71.64 -66.08
N ASP A 287 23.81 -70.86 -66.86
CA ASP A 287 23.21 -71.30 -68.13
C ASP A 287 24.28 -71.62 -69.19
N LEU A 288 25.35 -70.81 -69.27
CA LEU A 288 26.50 -71.09 -70.15
C LEU A 288 27.24 -72.37 -69.73
N HIS A 289 27.41 -72.63 -68.44
CA HIS A 289 28.02 -73.86 -67.92
C HIS A 289 27.12 -75.08 -68.18
N ALA A 290 25.80 -74.95 -68.01
CA ALA A 290 24.82 -76.00 -68.32
C ALA A 290 24.85 -76.39 -69.81
N THR A 291 24.72 -75.41 -70.70
CA THR A 291 24.78 -75.66 -72.16
C THR A 291 26.13 -76.23 -72.62
N ARG A 292 27.25 -75.87 -71.96
CA ARG A 292 28.57 -76.47 -72.23
C ARG A 292 28.69 -77.90 -71.73
N THR A 293 28.17 -78.22 -70.54
CA THR A 293 28.17 -79.60 -70.02
C THR A 293 27.28 -80.52 -70.87
N GLU A 294 26.09 -80.07 -71.27
CA GLU A 294 25.25 -80.76 -72.26
C GLU A 294 25.99 -81.01 -73.58
N ARG A 295 26.70 -80.00 -74.11
CA ARG A 295 27.51 -80.14 -75.32
C ARG A 295 28.66 -81.14 -75.16
N ILE A 296 29.29 -81.21 -74.00
CA ILE A 296 30.32 -82.23 -73.68
C ILE A 296 29.68 -83.63 -73.68
N HIS A 297 28.50 -83.80 -73.08
CA HIS A 297 27.78 -85.07 -73.08
C HIS A 297 27.38 -85.50 -74.50
N HIS A 298 26.86 -84.57 -75.32
CA HIS A 298 26.51 -84.83 -76.72
C HIS A 298 27.73 -85.26 -77.55
N LEU A 299 28.82 -84.47 -77.54
CA LEU A 299 30.05 -84.80 -78.26
C LEU A 299 30.66 -86.13 -77.79
N SER A 300 30.55 -86.46 -76.50
CA SER A 300 31.02 -87.74 -75.94
C SER A 300 30.16 -88.92 -76.41
N SER A 301 28.85 -88.73 -76.54
CA SER A 301 27.92 -89.70 -77.13
C SER A 301 28.22 -89.94 -78.62
N GLU A 302 28.46 -88.87 -79.38
CA GLU A 302 28.87 -88.95 -80.79
C GLU A 302 30.19 -89.70 -80.97
N ILE A 303 31.21 -89.40 -80.15
CA ILE A 303 32.48 -90.13 -80.14
C ILE A 303 32.24 -91.63 -79.86
N SER A 304 31.35 -91.97 -78.92
CA SER A 304 31.00 -93.36 -78.59
C SER A 304 30.26 -94.05 -79.74
N SER A 305 29.38 -93.33 -80.45
CA SER A 305 28.68 -93.81 -81.64
C SER A 305 29.65 -94.06 -82.80
N LEU A 306 30.55 -93.11 -83.09
CA LEU A 306 31.60 -93.25 -84.11
C LEU A 306 32.54 -94.42 -83.79
N GLN A 307 32.91 -94.64 -82.53
CA GLN A 307 33.69 -95.82 -82.11
C GLN A 307 32.94 -97.13 -82.40
N LYS A 308 31.63 -97.20 -82.11
CA LYS A 308 30.76 -98.34 -82.46
C LYS A 308 30.64 -98.53 -83.99
N GLN A 309 30.63 -97.47 -84.79
CA GLN A 309 30.63 -97.56 -86.25
C GLN A 309 31.98 -98.06 -86.80
N VAL A 310 33.10 -97.55 -86.29
CA VAL A 310 34.45 -97.97 -86.66
C VAL A 310 34.71 -99.44 -86.30
N SER A 311 34.22 -99.91 -85.14
CA SER A 311 34.35 -101.33 -84.76
C SER A 311 33.50 -102.25 -85.64
N LYS A 312 32.28 -101.83 -86.03
CA LYS A 312 31.44 -102.54 -87.01
C LYS A 312 32.10 -102.57 -88.41
N GLN A 313 32.65 -101.46 -88.89
CA GLN A 313 33.31 -101.40 -90.22
C GLN A 313 34.62 -102.21 -90.28
N ARG A 314 35.32 -102.38 -89.16
CA ARG A 314 36.52 -103.25 -89.06
C ARG A 314 36.26 -104.71 -89.46
N ARG A 315 34.99 -105.16 -89.51
CA ARG A 315 34.58 -106.53 -89.88
C ARG A 315 34.24 -106.74 -91.38
N ARG A 316 34.38 -105.73 -92.26
CA ARG A 316 34.05 -105.85 -93.71
C ARG A 316 35.17 -105.30 -94.62
N ALA A 317 35.42 -105.95 -95.76
CA ALA A 317 36.71 -105.89 -96.45
C ALA A 317 36.89 -104.73 -97.49
N ARG A 318 38.18 -104.36 -97.67
CA ARG A 318 38.83 -103.52 -98.70
C ARG A 318 38.28 -102.12 -99.05
N ILE A 319 37.00 -101.90 -99.36
CA ILE A 319 36.48 -100.55 -99.72
C ILE A 319 36.55 -99.56 -98.52
N TYR A 320 36.67 -100.08 -97.30
CA TYR A 320 36.52 -99.33 -96.06
C TYR A 320 37.78 -98.57 -95.56
N LYS A 321 38.97 -98.71 -96.16
CA LYS A 321 40.19 -98.02 -95.65
C LYS A 321 40.06 -96.48 -95.66
N LEU A 322 39.48 -95.90 -96.71
CA LEU A 322 39.25 -94.44 -96.79
C LEU A 322 38.17 -93.96 -95.80
N LYS A 323 37.01 -94.64 -95.75
CA LYS A 323 35.91 -94.30 -94.82
C LYS A 323 36.31 -94.46 -93.35
N THR A 324 37.03 -95.52 -92.99
CA THR A 324 37.56 -95.69 -91.61
C THR A 324 38.65 -94.69 -91.28
N GLY A 325 39.41 -94.21 -92.28
CA GLY A 325 40.34 -93.08 -92.12
C GLY A 325 39.62 -91.77 -91.79
N GLN A 326 38.54 -91.45 -92.52
CA GLN A 326 37.71 -90.26 -92.26
C GLN A 326 37.06 -90.32 -90.86
N LEU A 327 36.44 -91.43 -90.48
CA LEU A 327 35.83 -91.63 -89.15
C LEU A 327 36.83 -91.50 -87.99
N ARG A 328 38.13 -91.79 -88.22
CA ARG A 328 39.19 -91.58 -87.23
C ARG A 328 39.62 -90.12 -87.12
N ARG A 329 39.56 -89.34 -88.21
CA ARG A 329 39.84 -87.89 -88.19
C ARG A 329 38.74 -87.15 -87.45
N THR A 330 37.48 -87.40 -87.80
CA THR A 330 36.33 -86.79 -87.11
C THR A 330 36.31 -87.14 -85.63
N ALA A 331 36.58 -88.40 -85.25
CA ALA A 331 36.71 -88.78 -83.83
C ALA A 331 37.92 -88.13 -83.12
N LYS A 332 38.98 -87.73 -83.83
CA LYS A 332 40.11 -86.97 -83.27
C LYS A 332 39.75 -85.49 -83.09
N GLU A 333 39.08 -84.89 -84.08
CA GLU A 333 38.56 -83.53 -84.04
C GLU A 333 37.53 -83.35 -82.91
N LEU A 334 36.56 -84.26 -82.77
CA LEU A 334 35.61 -84.27 -81.67
C LEU A 334 36.29 -84.43 -80.31
N LYS A 335 37.36 -85.24 -80.18
CA LYS A 335 38.16 -85.32 -78.95
C LYS A 335 38.88 -84.01 -78.61
N VAL A 336 39.33 -83.25 -79.61
CA VAL A 336 39.89 -81.90 -79.39
C VAL A 336 38.79 -80.94 -78.94
N MET A 337 37.59 -81.00 -79.54
CA MET A 337 36.45 -80.18 -79.13
C MET A 337 35.98 -80.49 -77.71
N VAL A 338 35.94 -81.78 -77.31
CA VAL A 338 35.67 -82.18 -75.91
C VAL A 338 36.72 -81.59 -74.97
N ARG A 339 38.02 -81.74 -75.26
CA ARG A 339 39.11 -81.19 -74.43
C ARG A 339 39.03 -79.66 -74.28
N LYS A 340 38.70 -78.95 -75.37
CA LYS A 340 38.52 -77.50 -75.35
C LYS A 340 37.31 -77.11 -74.48
N ASN A 341 36.18 -77.80 -74.63
CA ASN A 341 34.99 -77.53 -73.82
C ASN A 341 35.20 -77.89 -72.34
N THR A 342 35.92 -78.97 -72.01
CA THR A 342 36.23 -79.31 -70.60
C THR A 342 37.14 -78.28 -69.94
N ALA A 343 38.14 -77.75 -70.66
CA ALA A 343 39.01 -76.70 -70.14
C ALA A 343 38.30 -75.35 -69.96
N MET A 344 37.33 -75.04 -70.82
CA MET A 344 36.45 -73.88 -70.59
C MET A 344 35.46 -74.14 -69.46
N GLY A 345 34.94 -75.37 -69.31
CA GLY A 345 34.02 -75.73 -68.22
C GLY A 345 34.67 -75.68 -66.82
N THR A 346 35.95 -76.02 -66.69
CA THR A 346 36.68 -75.81 -65.42
C THR A 346 36.80 -74.32 -65.09
N HIS A 347 37.07 -73.48 -66.08
CA HIS A 347 37.14 -72.03 -65.90
C HIS A 347 35.77 -71.42 -65.55
N ASP A 348 34.68 -71.89 -66.18
CA ASP A 348 33.32 -71.47 -65.81
C ASP A 348 32.99 -71.85 -64.36
N ASN A 349 33.42 -73.02 -63.90
CA ASN A 349 33.18 -73.48 -62.53
C ASN A 349 34.01 -72.68 -61.49
N GLU A 350 35.25 -72.32 -61.82
CA GLU A 350 36.07 -71.38 -61.04
C GLU A 350 35.40 -69.99 -60.95
N LEU A 351 34.84 -69.50 -62.06
CA LEU A 351 34.14 -68.21 -62.12
C LEU A 351 32.81 -68.22 -61.33
N LEU A 352 32.04 -69.30 -61.44
CA LEU A 352 30.81 -69.49 -60.65
C LEU A 352 31.11 -69.53 -59.15
N THR A 353 32.10 -70.31 -58.72
CA THR A 353 32.51 -70.38 -57.31
C THR A 353 33.06 -69.05 -56.78
N GLN A 354 33.76 -68.27 -57.62
CA GLN A 354 34.17 -66.91 -57.28
C GLN A 354 32.95 -65.97 -57.08
N LYS A 355 31.93 -66.06 -57.94
CA LYS A 355 30.71 -65.24 -57.82
C LYS A 355 29.82 -65.66 -56.65
N ASP A 356 29.69 -66.95 -56.37
CA ASP A 356 29.00 -67.43 -55.16
C ASP A 356 29.65 -66.84 -53.90
N ALA A 357 30.99 -66.82 -53.83
CA ALA A 357 31.71 -66.19 -52.73
C ALA A 357 31.46 -64.66 -52.63
N GLN A 358 31.34 -63.96 -53.76
CA GLN A 358 31.00 -62.52 -53.79
C GLN A 358 29.56 -62.25 -53.34
N ILE A 359 28.60 -63.06 -53.81
CA ILE A 359 27.19 -63.00 -53.41
C ILE A 359 27.05 -63.19 -51.90
N VAL A 360 27.68 -64.24 -51.34
CA VAL A 360 27.69 -64.49 -49.88
C VAL A 360 28.32 -63.33 -49.11
N ALA A 361 29.41 -62.74 -49.61
CA ALA A 361 30.06 -61.60 -48.97
C ALA A 361 29.18 -60.32 -48.97
N ILE A 362 28.37 -60.10 -50.01
CA ILE A 362 27.43 -58.96 -50.07
C ILE A 362 26.20 -59.20 -49.21
N VAL A 363 25.62 -60.41 -49.25
CA VAL A 363 24.49 -60.80 -48.37
C VAL A 363 24.88 -60.63 -46.90
N LYS A 364 26.05 -61.11 -46.49
CA LYS A 364 26.55 -60.91 -45.11
C LYS A 364 26.68 -59.43 -44.74
N LYS A 365 27.19 -58.58 -45.64
CA LYS A 365 27.23 -57.12 -45.40
C LYS A 365 25.83 -56.54 -45.21
N LEU A 366 24.86 -56.93 -46.04
CA LEU A 366 23.46 -56.49 -45.91
C LEU A 366 22.84 -56.94 -44.58
N GLU A 367 23.13 -58.15 -44.11
CA GLU A 367 22.72 -58.62 -42.78
C GLU A 367 23.34 -57.78 -41.65
N GLU A 368 24.63 -57.43 -41.75
CA GLU A 368 25.28 -56.52 -40.80
C GLU A 368 24.71 -55.08 -40.86
N TYR A 369 24.20 -54.62 -42.01
CA TYR A 369 23.48 -53.34 -42.12
C TYR A 369 22.09 -53.44 -41.46
N LYS A 370 21.32 -54.52 -41.70
CA LYS A 370 20.04 -54.76 -41.02
C LYS A 370 20.20 -54.90 -39.50
N ALA A 371 21.28 -55.52 -39.03
CA ALA A 371 21.61 -55.58 -37.61
C ALA A 371 21.97 -54.19 -37.03
N ARG A 372 22.61 -53.32 -37.82
CA ARG A 372 22.85 -51.91 -37.45
C ARG A 372 21.55 -51.10 -37.42
N ALA A 373 20.63 -51.31 -38.37
CA ALA A 373 19.31 -50.67 -38.37
C ALA A 373 18.46 -51.05 -37.13
N LYS A 374 18.61 -52.25 -36.57
CA LYS A 374 17.99 -52.57 -35.27
C LYS A 374 18.55 -51.75 -34.10
N LYS A 375 19.81 -51.29 -34.16
CA LYS A 375 20.39 -50.37 -33.15
C LYS A 375 19.91 -48.92 -33.33
N VAL A 376 19.63 -48.51 -34.57
CA VAL A 376 19.05 -47.20 -34.91
C VAL A 376 17.72 -46.96 -34.15
N SER A 377 16.87 -47.98 -34.02
CA SER A 377 15.64 -47.92 -33.19
C SER A 377 15.88 -47.53 -31.71
N SER A 378 17.02 -47.91 -31.13
CA SER A 378 17.36 -47.49 -29.76
C SER A 378 17.83 -46.02 -29.65
N TYR A 379 18.27 -45.41 -30.76
CA TYR A 379 18.52 -43.98 -30.85
C TYR A 379 17.23 -43.20 -31.05
N GLU A 380 16.29 -43.69 -31.85
CA GLU A 380 14.94 -43.12 -31.97
C GLU A 380 14.24 -43.02 -30.61
N CYS A 381 14.34 -44.07 -29.79
CA CYS A 381 13.82 -44.08 -28.43
C CYS A 381 14.47 -43.00 -27.52
N LYS A 382 15.76 -42.70 -27.71
CA LYS A 382 16.48 -41.65 -26.97
C LYS A 382 16.05 -40.25 -27.41
N LEU A 383 15.95 -40.01 -28.73
CA LEU A 383 15.46 -38.76 -29.29
C LEU A 383 14.00 -38.49 -28.85
N ALA A 384 13.14 -39.51 -28.88
CA ALA A 384 11.77 -39.41 -28.37
C ALA A 384 11.72 -39.06 -26.87
N SER A 385 12.59 -39.66 -26.05
CA SER A 385 12.69 -39.32 -24.62
C SER A 385 13.12 -37.87 -24.39
N GLN A 386 14.15 -37.40 -25.12
CA GLN A 386 14.62 -36.01 -25.05
C GLN A 386 13.57 -35.02 -25.55
N ARG A 387 12.82 -35.35 -26.60
CA ARG A 387 11.70 -34.54 -27.09
C ARG A 387 10.62 -34.37 -26.03
N GLY A 388 10.25 -35.44 -25.32
CA GLY A 388 9.31 -35.38 -24.20
C GLY A 388 9.84 -34.57 -22.99
N GLU A 389 11.15 -34.56 -22.77
CA GLU A 389 11.80 -33.72 -21.75
C GLU A 389 11.81 -32.23 -22.15
N ILE A 390 12.10 -31.92 -23.41
CA ILE A 390 11.99 -30.57 -24.00
C ILE A 390 10.57 -30.03 -23.88
N GLU A 391 9.55 -30.86 -24.13
CA GLU A 391 8.14 -30.47 -24.02
C GLU A 391 7.74 -30.17 -22.57
N LYS A 392 8.12 -31.02 -21.61
CA LYS A 392 7.91 -30.80 -20.17
C LYS A 392 8.59 -29.52 -19.68
N LEU A 393 9.85 -29.30 -20.04
CA LEU A 393 10.58 -28.10 -19.65
C LEU A 393 10.00 -26.85 -20.33
N SER A 394 9.54 -26.93 -21.57
CA SER A 394 8.88 -25.81 -22.26
C SER A 394 7.54 -25.43 -21.60
N THR A 395 6.74 -26.41 -21.20
CA THR A 395 5.49 -26.16 -20.45
C THR A 395 5.77 -25.60 -19.05
N TYR A 396 6.83 -26.05 -18.38
CA TYR A 396 7.23 -25.50 -17.08
C TYR A 396 7.72 -24.05 -17.17
N VAL A 397 8.54 -23.72 -18.17
CA VAL A 397 8.97 -22.34 -18.47
C VAL A 397 7.75 -21.43 -18.70
N ALA A 398 6.80 -21.86 -19.54
CA ALA A 398 5.58 -21.08 -19.80
C ALA A 398 4.70 -20.88 -18.55
N ALA A 399 4.66 -21.86 -17.64
CA ALA A 399 3.96 -21.73 -16.36
C ALA A 399 4.64 -20.71 -15.43
N LEU A 400 5.98 -20.74 -15.33
CA LEU A 400 6.75 -19.77 -14.56
C LEU A 400 6.60 -18.34 -15.10
N GLU A 401 6.56 -18.16 -16.42
CA GLU A 401 6.28 -16.86 -17.05
C GLU A 401 4.87 -16.36 -16.70
N GLN A 402 3.86 -17.22 -16.80
CA GLN A 402 2.48 -16.88 -16.44
C GLN A 402 2.35 -16.48 -14.96
N ASP A 403 3.03 -17.20 -14.06
CA ASP A 403 3.02 -16.87 -12.64
C ASP A 403 3.76 -15.55 -12.37
N LEU A 404 4.91 -15.29 -12.99
CA LEU A 404 5.58 -13.99 -12.88
C LEU A 404 4.68 -12.82 -13.27
N ASP A 405 3.85 -12.96 -14.31
CA ASP A 405 2.88 -11.93 -14.71
C ASP A 405 1.70 -11.81 -13.72
N ARG A 406 1.19 -12.92 -13.17
CA ARG A 406 0.22 -12.89 -12.06
C ARG A 406 0.80 -12.17 -10.84
N TYR A 407 2.08 -12.38 -10.52
CA TYR A 407 2.77 -11.71 -9.41
C TYR A 407 2.94 -10.20 -9.67
N LYS A 408 3.31 -9.78 -10.89
CA LYS A 408 3.32 -8.35 -11.28
C LYS A 408 1.93 -7.72 -11.07
N ALA A 409 0.87 -8.38 -11.54
CA ALA A 409 -0.50 -7.89 -11.41
C ALA A 409 -0.97 -7.81 -9.94
N LYS A 410 -0.64 -8.80 -9.10
CA LYS A 410 -0.91 -8.76 -7.64
C LYS A 410 -0.17 -7.60 -6.97
N ARG A 411 1.12 -7.42 -7.28
CA ARG A 411 1.93 -6.32 -6.73
C ARG A 411 1.38 -4.95 -7.11
N LEU A 412 0.99 -4.76 -8.38
CA LEU A 412 0.36 -3.53 -8.87
C LEU A 412 -0.92 -3.17 -8.08
N LYS A 413 -1.77 -4.17 -7.79
CA LYS A 413 -2.97 -3.96 -6.96
C LYS A 413 -2.67 -3.56 -5.51
N LEU A 414 -1.54 -4.00 -4.95
CA LEU A 414 -1.12 -3.66 -3.59
C LEU A 414 -0.32 -2.34 -3.51
N SER A 415 0.31 -1.91 -4.60
CA SER A 415 0.98 -0.61 -4.69
C SER A 415 0.06 0.53 -5.08
N ALA A 416 -1.14 0.24 -5.61
CA ALA A 416 -2.14 1.25 -5.92
C ALA A 416 -2.56 2.00 -4.63
N PRO A 417 -2.64 3.34 -4.67
CA PRO A 417 -2.91 4.13 -3.47
C PRO A 417 -4.31 3.84 -2.91
N THR A 418 -4.37 3.53 -1.62
CA THR A 418 -5.62 3.34 -0.88
C THR A 418 -6.47 4.60 -0.99
N LYS A 419 -7.71 4.48 -1.47
CA LYS A 419 -8.64 5.62 -1.57
C LYS A 419 -9.05 6.09 -0.17
N VAL A 420 -8.30 7.03 0.39
CA VAL A 420 -8.71 7.74 1.60
C VAL A 420 -9.81 8.73 1.21
N ILE A 421 -11.04 8.41 1.59
CA ILE A 421 -12.20 9.30 1.42
C ILE A 421 -12.32 10.12 2.70
N THR A 422 -11.88 11.38 2.66
CA THR A 422 -12.15 12.30 3.76
C THR A 422 -13.50 12.97 3.56
N ALA A 423 -14.32 12.96 4.61
CA ALA A 423 -15.59 13.70 4.61
C ALA A 423 -15.28 15.20 4.79
N SER A 424 -15.64 16.03 3.80
CA SER A 424 -15.62 17.48 3.95
C SER A 424 -16.80 17.95 4.81
N LYS A 425 -16.64 19.09 5.51
CA LYS A 425 -17.72 19.77 6.27
C LYS A 425 -18.97 20.03 5.43
N ASP A 426 -18.85 20.12 4.11
CA ASP A 426 -19.96 20.41 3.18
C ASP A 426 -20.75 19.15 2.73
N GLY A 427 -20.50 17.98 3.32
CA GLY A 427 -21.15 16.71 2.93
C GLY A 427 -20.72 16.15 1.56
N LYS A 428 -19.86 16.87 0.83
CA LYS A 428 -19.23 16.41 -0.41
C LYS A 428 -17.96 15.61 -0.05
N SER A 429 -17.97 14.31 -0.32
CA SER A 429 -16.80 13.45 -0.16
C SER A 429 -15.66 13.92 -1.07
N VAL A 430 -14.53 14.34 -0.50
CA VAL A 430 -13.34 14.66 -1.29
C VAL A 430 -12.55 13.38 -1.49
N GLN A 431 -12.59 12.83 -2.70
CA GLN A 431 -11.69 11.73 -3.06
C GLN A 431 -10.27 12.30 -3.24
N LEU A 432 -9.39 12.03 -2.28
CA LEU A 432 -7.95 12.22 -2.45
C LEU A 432 -7.41 11.06 -3.31
N SER A 433 -7.72 11.09 -4.61
CA SER A 433 -7.09 10.22 -5.59
C SER A 433 -5.65 10.66 -5.82
N VAL A 434 -4.70 9.96 -5.21
CA VAL A 434 -3.29 10.06 -5.61
C VAL A 434 -3.18 9.45 -7.01
N SER A 435 -2.93 10.29 -8.01
CA SER A 435 -2.78 9.89 -9.42
C SER A 435 -1.36 9.40 -9.70
N ASP A 436 -1.21 8.24 -10.34
CA ASP A 436 0.10 7.61 -10.61
C ASP A 436 0.98 8.36 -11.65
N ASP A 437 0.41 9.26 -12.48
CA ASP A 437 1.11 9.95 -13.57
C ASP A 437 1.84 11.26 -13.17
N GLY A 438 2.04 11.51 -11.86
CA GLY A 438 2.86 12.62 -11.40
C GLY A 438 4.36 12.33 -11.55
N PRO A 439 5.17 13.18 -12.22
CA PRO A 439 6.62 13.00 -12.20
C PRO A 439 7.11 13.10 -10.76
N ARG A 440 8.01 12.19 -10.35
CA ARG A 440 8.66 12.16 -9.03
C ARG A 440 9.26 13.52 -8.71
N SER A 441 8.52 14.34 -7.98
CA SER A 441 8.84 15.72 -7.68
C SER A 441 8.39 16.04 -6.27
N GLU A 442 9.17 16.85 -5.57
CA GLU A 442 9.08 17.09 -4.13
C GLU A 442 7.86 17.96 -3.73
N GLY A 443 6.93 18.21 -4.66
CA GLY A 443 5.81 19.15 -4.54
C GLY A 443 4.67 18.71 -3.62
N LEU A 444 4.47 17.41 -3.37
CA LEU A 444 3.40 16.93 -2.47
C LEU A 444 3.63 17.33 -1.00
N PHE A 445 4.87 17.63 -0.59
CA PHE A 445 5.18 18.15 0.75
C PHE A 445 4.94 19.67 0.90
N ALA A 446 4.60 20.38 -0.18
CA ALA A 446 4.30 21.81 -0.12
C ALA A 446 2.84 22.10 0.29
N SER A 447 1.88 21.28 -0.15
CA SER A 447 0.44 21.52 0.13
C SER A 447 0.04 21.23 1.58
N THR A 448 0.67 20.25 2.23
CA THR A 448 0.43 19.91 3.64
C THR A 448 0.97 20.93 4.62
N ARG A 449 1.96 21.76 4.23
CA ARG A 449 2.49 22.82 5.10
C ARG A 449 1.50 23.94 5.43
N ASN A 450 0.55 24.24 4.53
CA ASN A 450 -0.45 25.28 4.79
C ASN A 450 -1.54 24.85 5.79
N TYR A 451 -1.73 23.55 6.02
CA TYR A 451 -2.70 23.08 7.03
C TYR A 451 -2.16 23.12 8.47
N CYS A 452 -0.83 23.14 8.65
CA CYS A 452 -0.19 23.30 9.97
C CYS A 452 0.09 24.76 10.35
N ALA A 453 -0.41 25.74 9.59
CA ALA A 453 -0.25 27.17 9.88
C ALA A 453 -1.52 27.81 10.49
N VAL A 454 -2.51 26.99 10.86
CA VAL A 454 -3.78 27.40 11.51
C VAL A 454 -4.04 26.53 12.77
N LEU A 455 -2.96 26.08 13.39
CA LEU A 455 -2.86 25.66 14.79
C LEU A 455 -1.91 26.65 15.49
#